data_AF-B0BZQ3-F1
#
_entry.id   AF-B0BZQ3-F1
#
_cell.length_a   1.000
_cell.length_b   1.000
_cell.length_c   1.000
_cell.angle_alpha   90.00
_cell.angle_beta   90.00
_cell.angle_gamma   90.00
#
_symmetry.space_group_name_H-M   'P 1'
#
loop_
_entity.id
_entity.type
_entity.pdbx_description
1 polymer ?
#
loop_
_entity_poly.entity_id
_entity_poly.type
_entity_poly.pdbx_seq_one_letter_code
_entity_poly.pdbx_strand_id
1 'polypeptide(L)'
;MVRSIRALSITLTVASTVGCSSLLLPSQAKAHHESPTQITSAKYTYNPQLVRLYTYECTKKLREVKGDTADKASQICQCSISQMQQQHSQVQAIQIFTKAQASIKNDPKAMPPELSPYFTPCISTSG
;
A
#
# COMPACT_ATOMS: atom_id res chain seq x y z
N MET A 1 2.13 27.31 -53.44
CA MET A 1 2.44 28.64 -52.87
C MET A 1 1.14 29.34 -52.54
N VAL A 2 1.10 30.00 -51.37
CA VAL A 2 0.28 31.15 -50.93
C VAL A 2 -0.20 30.92 -49.49
N ARG A 3 0.30 31.80 -48.62
CA ARG A 3 0.13 31.87 -47.16
C ARG A 3 -1.25 32.41 -46.79
N SER A 4 -1.73 32.09 -45.59
CA SER A 4 -2.47 33.10 -44.81
C SER A 4 -2.32 32.85 -43.32
N ILE A 5 -1.72 33.84 -42.65
CA ILE A 5 -1.52 33.95 -41.21
C ILE A 5 -2.68 34.79 -40.68
N ARG A 6 -3.40 34.32 -39.66
CA ARG A 6 -4.12 35.20 -38.74
C ARG A 6 -4.02 34.66 -37.32
N ALA A 7 -3.10 35.25 -36.57
CA ALA A 7 -3.12 35.28 -35.12
C ALA A 7 -4.28 36.18 -34.66
N LEU A 8 -4.97 35.79 -33.59
CA LEU A 8 -5.84 36.68 -32.83
C LEU A 8 -5.64 36.40 -31.35
N SER A 9 -4.73 37.19 -30.78
CA SER A 9 -4.55 37.37 -29.36
C SER A 9 -5.76 38.10 -28.80
N ILE A 10 -6.42 37.52 -27.79
CA ILE A 10 -7.37 38.27 -26.97
C ILE A 10 -6.96 38.04 -25.52
N THR A 11 -6.16 38.98 -25.02
CA THR A 11 -5.89 39.15 -23.60
C THR A 11 -7.10 39.85 -23.00
N LEU A 12 -7.93 39.15 -22.23
CA LEU A 12 -8.96 39.80 -21.41
C LEU A 12 -8.46 39.89 -19.97
N THR A 13 -7.97 41.06 -19.62
CA THR A 13 -7.70 41.47 -18.24
C THR A 13 -9.02 41.93 -17.63
N VAL A 14 -9.58 41.18 -16.67
CA VAL A 14 -10.69 41.67 -15.85
C VAL A 14 -10.14 41.97 -14.46
N ALA A 15 -10.08 43.27 -14.17
CA ALA A 15 -9.69 43.81 -12.87
C ALA A 15 -10.87 43.80 -11.90
N SER A 16 -10.58 43.28 -10.70
CA SER A 16 -11.05 43.67 -9.36
C SER A 16 -12.49 44.18 -9.17
N THR A 17 -13.28 43.44 -8.40
CA THR A 17 -14.17 44.02 -7.38
C THR A 17 -14.05 43.25 -6.08
N VAL A 18 -13.65 43.96 -5.02
CA VAL A 18 -13.75 43.52 -3.63
C VAL A 18 -15.23 43.40 -3.27
N GLY A 19 -15.65 42.25 -2.74
CA GLY A 19 -17.02 42.02 -2.29
C GLY A 19 -17.04 41.01 -1.15
N CYS A 20 -17.28 41.51 0.05
CA CYS A 20 -17.45 40.74 1.28
C CYS A 20 -18.60 39.72 1.19
N SER A 21 -18.50 38.73 2.09
CA SER A 21 -19.58 37.87 2.59
C SER A 21 -19.77 36.54 1.86
N SER A 22 -19.07 35.50 2.34
CA SER A 22 -19.61 34.14 2.41
C SER A 22 -18.96 33.39 3.57
N LEU A 23 -19.74 33.26 4.65
CA LEU A 23 -19.60 32.19 5.64
C LEU A 23 -19.70 30.86 4.91
N LEU A 24 -18.58 30.17 4.69
CA LEU A 24 -18.59 28.74 4.43
C LEU A 24 -17.44 28.10 5.20
N LEU A 25 -17.85 27.19 6.08
CA LEU A 25 -17.03 26.34 6.92
C LEU A 25 -15.77 25.86 6.20
N PRO A 26 -14.58 25.91 6.81
CA PRO A 26 -13.54 24.98 6.44
C PRO A 26 -14.01 23.62 6.95
N SER A 27 -14.73 22.88 6.10
CA SER A 27 -14.77 21.43 6.23
C SER A 27 -13.35 20.98 5.96
N GLN A 28 -12.52 20.94 7.01
CA GLN A 28 -11.34 20.12 7.01
C GLN A 28 -11.87 18.71 6.81
N ALA A 29 -11.93 18.27 5.55
CA ALA A 29 -11.74 16.88 5.25
C ALA A 29 -10.43 16.53 5.94
N LYS A 30 -10.54 15.90 7.11
CA LYS A 30 -9.47 15.08 7.66
C LYS A 30 -9.15 14.11 6.53
N ALA A 31 -8.15 14.45 5.72
CA ALA A 31 -7.29 13.45 5.18
C ALA A 31 -6.85 12.69 6.42
N HIS A 32 -7.44 11.51 6.62
CA HIS A 32 -6.86 10.52 7.49
C HIS A 32 -5.44 10.38 6.96
N HIS A 33 -4.52 11.05 7.64
CA HIS A 33 -3.13 10.67 7.66
C HIS A 33 -3.23 9.22 8.12
N GLU A 34 -3.17 8.27 7.17
CA GLU A 34 -2.70 6.95 7.50
C GLU A 34 -1.38 7.23 8.20
N SER A 35 -1.40 7.12 9.53
CA SER A 35 -0.21 7.13 10.34
C SER A 35 0.78 6.27 9.57
N PRO A 36 1.97 6.77 9.20
CA PRO A 36 2.98 5.89 8.69
C PRO A 36 3.13 4.86 9.78
N THR A 37 2.69 3.62 9.52
CA THR A 37 3.09 2.49 10.32
C THR A 37 4.59 2.69 10.40
N GLN A 38 5.14 2.91 11.60
CA GLN A 38 6.56 3.07 11.78
C GLN A 38 7.16 1.73 11.36
N ILE A 39 7.42 1.61 10.06
CA ILE A 39 8.18 0.51 9.48
C ILE A 39 9.55 0.77 10.03
N THR A 40 9.84 0.10 11.15
CA THR A 40 11.18 0.05 11.72
C THR A 40 12.12 -0.22 10.55
N SER A 41 13.14 0.62 10.37
CA SER A 41 13.95 0.66 9.14
C SER A 41 14.38 -0.75 8.74
N ALA A 42 13.93 -1.23 7.58
CA ALA A 42 14.17 -2.59 7.09
C ALA A 42 15.67 -2.93 7.14
N LYS A 43 16.05 -4.00 7.86
CA LYS A 43 17.45 -4.47 7.88
C LYS A 43 17.92 -4.92 6.50
N TYR A 44 17.04 -5.55 5.73
CA TYR A 44 17.29 -6.02 4.38
C TYR A 44 16.30 -5.37 3.40
N THR A 45 16.84 -4.70 2.39
CA THR A 45 16.04 -4.15 1.29
C THR A 45 15.77 -5.25 0.26
N TYR A 46 14.49 -5.48 -0.04
CA TYR A 46 14.08 -6.41 -1.09
C TYR A 46 13.81 -5.68 -2.40
N ASN A 47 13.80 -6.42 -3.51
CA ASN A 47 13.34 -5.93 -4.78
C ASN A 47 11.88 -5.44 -4.65
N PRO A 48 11.56 -4.19 -5.05
CA PRO A 48 10.23 -3.63 -4.90
C PRO A 48 9.15 -4.39 -5.69
N GLN A 49 9.49 -5.02 -6.81
CA GLN A 49 8.56 -5.87 -7.56
C GLN A 49 8.18 -7.12 -6.77
N LEU A 50 9.13 -7.73 -6.05
CA LEU A 50 8.87 -8.87 -5.18
C LEU A 50 7.95 -8.47 -4.02
N VAL A 51 8.23 -7.33 -3.38
CA VAL A 51 7.38 -6.80 -2.31
C VAL A 51 5.96 -6.55 -2.84
N ARG A 52 5.82 -5.94 -4.01
CA ARG A 52 4.51 -5.68 -4.62
C ARG A 52 3.74 -6.96 -4.94
N LEU A 53 4.40 -7.95 -5.55
CA LEU A 53 3.79 -9.23 -5.88
C LEU A 53 3.36 -9.99 -4.62
N TYR A 54 4.25 -10.05 -3.61
CA TYR A 54 3.95 -10.66 -2.32
C TYR A 54 2.74 -10.02 -1.67
N THR A 55 2.71 -8.68 -1.56
CA THR A 55 1.61 -7.95 -0.93
C THR A 55 0.31 -8.17 -1.68
N TYR A 56 0.33 -8.21 -3.01
CA TYR A 56 -0.85 -8.48 -3.83
C TYR A 56 -1.43 -9.88 -3.56
N GLU A 57 -0.62 -10.93 -3.69
CA GLU A 57 -1.08 -12.32 -3.50
C GLU A 57 -1.49 -12.60 -2.05
N CYS A 58 -0.74 -12.05 -1.09
CA CYS A 58 -1.06 -12.13 0.32
C CYS A 58 -2.42 -11.46 0.63
N THR A 59 -2.65 -10.26 0.10
CA THR A 59 -3.91 -9.52 0.33
C THR A 59 -5.08 -10.29 -0.25
N LYS A 60 -4.94 -10.77 -1.49
CA LYS A 60 -5.95 -11.61 -2.14
C LYS A 60 -6.29 -12.83 -1.28
N LYS A 61 -5.27 -13.56 -0.82
CA LYS A 61 -5.46 -14.77 -0.02
C LYS A 61 -6.10 -14.49 1.34
N LEU A 62 -5.69 -13.43 2.04
CA LEU A 62 -6.29 -13.04 3.31
C LEU A 62 -7.77 -12.67 3.16
N ARG A 63 -8.13 -11.96 2.09
CA ARG A 63 -9.53 -11.65 1.78
C ARG A 63 -10.35 -12.90 1.50
N GLU A 64 -9.79 -13.85 0.75
CA GLU A 64 -10.46 -15.13 0.43
C GLU A 64 -10.68 -16.02 1.66
N VAL A 65 -9.70 -16.07 2.58
CA VAL A 65 -9.71 -17.02 3.70
C VAL A 65 -10.31 -16.43 4.98
N LYS A 66 -9.99 -15.18 5.32
CA LYS A 66 -10.43 -14.53 6.56
C LYS A 66 -11.56 -13.52 6.37
N GLY A 67 -11.89 -13.14 5.14
CA GLY A 67 -12.90 -12.12 4.87
C GLY A 67 -12.50 -10.72 5.32
N ASP A 68 -11.21 -10.48 5.56
CA ASP A 68 -10.71 -9.15 5.93
C ASP A 68 -10.95 -8.13 4.80
N THR A 69 -11.05 -6.84 5.16
CA THR A 69 -11.14 -5.76 4.17
C THR A 69 -9.83 -5.64 3.39
N ALA A 70 -9.89 -5.08 2.18
CA ALA A 70 -8.70 -4.92 1.35
C ALA A 70 -7.60 -4.11 2.05
N ASP A 71 -7.97 -3.05 2.76
CA ASP A 71 -7.03 -2.19 3.47
C ASP A 71 -6.38 -2.91 4.65
N LYS A 72 -7.19 -3.61 5.47
CA LYS A 72 -6.67 -4.38 6.60
C LYS A 72 -5.76 -5.52 6.14
N ALA A 73 -6.15 -6.26 5.11
CA ALA A 73 -5.34 -7.32 4.54
C ALA A 73 -4.02 -6.76 3.97
N SER A 74 -4.06 -5.63 3.26
CA SER A 74 -2.87 -4.96 2.75
C SER A 74 -1.92 -4.55 3.88
N GLN A 75 -2.43 -3.95 4.95
CA GLN A 75 -1.63 -3.56 6.12
C GLN A 75 -0.96 -4.76 6.79
N ILE A 76 -1.69 -5.86 6.99
CA ILE A 76 -1.13 -7.11 7.56
C ILE A 76 -0.01 -7.65 6.66
N CYS A 77 -0.22 -7.68 5.34
CA CYS A 77 0.77 -8.17 4.38
C CYS A 77 2.03 -7.29 4.34
N GLN A 78 1.87 -5.96 4.37
CA GLN A 78 2.97 -5.01 4.43
C GLN A 78 3.75 -5.11 5.75
N CYS A 79 3.07 -5.31 6.87
CA CYS A 79 3.72 -5.58 8.13
C CYS A 79 4.51 -6.90 8.09
N SER A 80 3.91 -7.96 7.55
CA SER A 80 4.55 -9.29 7.45
C SER A 80 5.83 -9.27 6.61
N ILE A 81 5.82 -8.63 5.45
CA ILE A 81 7.03 -8.51 4.63
C ILE A 81 8.10 -7.65 5.31
N SER A 82 7.68 -6.61 6.03
CA SER A 82 8.59 -5.77 6.82
C SER A 82 9.25 -6.57 7.95
N GLN A 83 8.49 -7.42 8.64
CA GLN A 83 9.03 -8.33 9.65
C GLN A 83 10.06 -9.31 9.06
N MET A 84 9.80 -9.86 7.88
CA MET A 84 10.78 -10.71 7.19
C MET A 84 12.04 -9.93 6.82
N GLN A 85 11.89 -8.69 6.33
CA GLN A 85 13.01 -7.81 5.99
C GLN A 85 13.88 -7.44 7.20
N GLN A 86 13.38 -7.59 8.43
CA GLN A 86 14.21 -7.43 9.63
C GLN A 86 15.10 -8.63 9.93
N GLN A 87 14.66 -9.83 9.53
CA GLN A 87 15.23 -11.09 10.01
C GLN A 87 16.00 -11.83 8.92
N HIS A 88 15.62 -11.65 7.65
CA HIS A 88 16.08 -12.47 6.54
C HIS A 88 16.51 -11.64 5.35
N SER A 89 17.55 -12.12 4.65
CA SER A 89 17.86 -11.60 3.32
C SER A 89 16.80 -12.04 2.31
N GLN A 90 16.72 -11.38 1.15
CA GLN A 90 15.76 -11.74 0.10
C GLN A 90 15.89 -13.21 -0.31
N VAL A 91 17.11 -13.73 -0.42
CA VAL A 91 17.36 -15.14 -0.80
C VAL A 91 16.78 -16.10 0.24
N GLN A 92 16.96 -15.80 1.53
CA GLN A 92 16.37 -16.58 2.62
C GLN A 92 14.84 -16.48 2.63
N ALA A 93 14.28 -15.29 2.41
CA ALA A 93 12.85 -15.09 2.30
C ALA A 93 12.23 -15.89 1.13
N ILE A 94 12.90 -15.95 -0.02
CA ILE A 94 12.47 -16.79 -1.15
C ILE A 94 12.41 -18.27 -0.75
N GLN A 95 13.40 -18.77 0.00
CA GLN A 95 13.38 -20.14 0.50
C GLN A 95 12.21 -20.39 1.46
N ILE A 96 11.93 -19.43 2.35
CA ILE A 96 10.77 -19.46 3.25
C ILE A 96 9.47 -19.49 2.46
N PHE A 97 9.30 -18.60 1.47
CA PHE A 97 8.11 -18.58 0.60
C PHE A 97 7.93 -19.87 -0.19
N THR A 98 9.03 -20.46 -0.65
CA THR A 98 8.99 -21.73 -1.40
C THR A 98 8.52 -22.88 -0.52
N LYS A 99 9.02 -22.96 0.72
CA LYS A 99 8.55 -23.94 1.72
C LYS A 99 7.09 -23.72 2.09
N ALA A 100 6.71 -22.46 2.35
CA ALA A 100 5.34 -22.10 2.66
C ALA A 100 4.37 -22.49 1.54
N GLN A 101 4.74 -22.30 0.28
CA GLN A 101 3.93 -22.75 -0.86
C GLN A 101 3.72 -24.26 -0.90
N ALA A 102 4.72 -25.05 -0.49
CA ALA A 102 4.55 -26.50 -0.36
C ALA A 102 3.55 -26.85 0.75
N SER A 103 3.59 -26.13 1.88
CA SER A 103 2.63 -26.29 2.98
C SER A 103 1.20 -25.90 2.55
N ILE A 104 1.03 -24.83 1.77
CA ILE A 104 -0.28 -24.40 1.22
C ILE A 104 -0.89 -25.47 0.29
N LYS A 105 -0.07 -26.22 -0.46
CA LYS A 105 -0.58 -27.30 -1.32
C LYS A 105 -1.25 -28.41 -0.50
N ASN A 106 -0.74 -28.66 0.71
CA ASN A 106 -1.27 -29.69 1.61
C ASN A 106 -2.48 -29.17 2.39
N ASP A 107 -2.46 -27.92 2.85
CA ASP A 107 -3.58 -27.25 3.49
C ASP A 107 -3.77 -25.82 2.93
N PRO A 108 -4.67 -25.63 1.95
CA PRO A 108 -4.86 -24.34 1.28
C PRO A 108 -5.52 -23.26 2.14
N LYS A 109 -6.07 -23.61 3.30
CA LYS A 109 -6.80 -22.70 4.18
C LYS A 109 -5.99 -22.33 5.43
N ALA A 110 -5.04 -23.17 5.84
CA ALA A 110 -4.15 -22.86 6.94
C ALA A 110 -3.09 -21.82 6.57
N MET A 111 -2.71 -21.01 7.55
CA MET A 111 -1.50 -20.19 7.47
C MET A 111 -0.28 -21.12 7.54
N PRO A 112 0.65 -21.07 6.56
CA PRO A 112 1.85 -21.88 6.63
C PRO A 112 2.66 -21.61 7.90
N PRO A 113 3.16 -22.64 8.58
CA PRO A 113 3.92 -22.46 9.81
C PRO A 113 5.18 -21.64 9.58
N GLU A 114 5.76 -21.69 8.38
CA GLU A 114 6.93 -20.89 8.00
C GLU A 114 6.61 -19.40 7.92
N LEU A 115 5.36 -19.02 7.64
CA LEU A 115 4.94 -17.62 7.54
C LEU A 115 4.33 -17.10 8.85
N SER A 116 3.75 -17.98 9.66
CA SER A 116 3.06 -17.63 10.90
C SER A 116 3.82 -16.64 11.81
N PRO A 117 5.15 -16.77 12.04
CA PRO A 117 5.89 -15.83 12.91
C PRO A 117 5.88 -14.38 12.40
N TYR A 118 5.76 -14.16 11.10
CA TYR A 118 5.76 -12.82 10.51
C TYR A 118 4.35 -12.22 10.43
N PHE A 119 3.30 -13.05 10.48
CA PHE A 119 1.90 -12.60 10.49
C PHE A 119 1.36 -12.39 11.90
N THR A 120 1.76 -13.22 12.86
CA THR A 120 1.29 -13.16 14.26
C THR A 120 1.42 -11.76 14.88
N PRO A 121 2.58 -11.06 14.83
CA PRO A 121 2.69 -9.73 15.40
C PRO A 121 1.84 -8.69 14.67
N CYS A 122 1.57 -8.89 13.38
CA CYS A 122 0.86 -7.97 12.50
C CYS A 122 -0.66 -8.04 12.63
N ILE A 123 -1.19 -9.19 13.04
CA ILE A 123 -2.63 -9.37 13.26
C ILE A 123 -3.00 -8.89 14.68
N SER A 124 -2.11 -9.09 15.66
CA SER A 124 -2.35 -8.72 17.06
C SER A 124 -2.15 -7.23 17.37
N THR A 125 -1.51 -6.47 16.47
CA THR A 125 -1.31 -5.02 16.64
C THR A 125 -2.44 -4.16 16.06
N SER A 126 -3.44 -4.76 15.41
CA SER A 126 -4.57 -4.03 14.82
C SER A 126 -5.75 -3.82 15.77
N GLY A 127 -5.48 -3.72 17.09
CA GLY A 127 -6.48 -3.56 18.16
C GLY A 127 -6.45 -2.16 18.77
#